data_AF-A7TE99-F1
#
_entry.id   AF-A7TE99-F1
#
_cell.length_a   1.000
_cell.length_b   1.000
_cell.length_c   1.000
_cell.angle_alpha   90.00
_cell.angle_beta   90.00
_cell.angle_gamma   90.00
#
_symmetry.space_group_name_H-M   'P 1'
#
loop_
_entity.id
_entity.type
_entity.pdbx_description
1 polymer ?
#
loop_
_entity_poly.entity_id
_entity_poly.type
_entity_poly.pdbx_seq_one_letter_code
_entity_poly.pdbx_strand_id
1 'polypeptide(L)'
;MFKILYDHPSRKFNQLNIAGDFTGWKITPMKKDPKNQDRWEIQINEADLPQGINKVHFKFIDDNGNWFTDEEYPKEVDEHDNENNVKMLIKEKEKESGNNSISNEGDTVIDEELDDEGPVSPAPSLNANNTTSTNYNDDDGNDTEIQKNVLEKESVQDDDDSNNSKNLEDSPDIDESTATPPASSDSNAVIKNEETDAYRGILATIIAFFARLFSAPFG
;
A
#
# COMPACT_ATOMS: atom_id res chain seq x y z
N MET A 1 -13.20 16.43 -15.78
CA MET A 1 -11.74 16.24 -15.62
C MET A 1 -11.39 16.71 -14.22
N PHE A 2 -10.61 15.95 -13.47
CA PHE A 2 -10.21 16.31 -12.11
C PHE A 2 -8.71 16.14 -11.92
N LYS A 3 -8.22 16.69 -10.80
CA LYS A 3 -6.80 16.62 -10.42
C LYS A 3 -6.63 15.87 -9.10
N ILE A 4 -5.55 15.10 -8.99
CA ILE A 4 -5.02 14.65 -7.70
C ILE A 4 -3.75 15.44 -7.45
N LEU A 5 -3.67 16.04 -6.26
CA LEU A 5 -2.58 16.89 -5.82
C LEU A 5 -1.85 16.22 -4.66
N TYR A 6 -0.55 16.39 -4.58
CA TYR A 6 0.24 16.08 -3.39
C TYR A 6 0.86 17.40 -2.91
N ASP A 7 0.30 17.96 -1.84
CA ASP A 7 0.62 19.31 -1.32
C ASP A 7 1.59 19.29 -0.13
N HIS A 8 2.38 18.22 -0.03
CA HIS A 8 3.51 18.17 0.90
C HIS A 8 4.80 18.63 0.21
N PRO A 9 5.81 19.10 0.96
CA PRO A 9 7.05 19.63 0.39
C PRO A 9 7.66 18.69 -0.66
N SER A 10 7.57 19.07 -1.94
CA SER A 10 8.01 18.22 -3.06
C SER A 10 9.49 17.86 -3.03
N ARG A 11 10.31 18.61 -2.29
CA ARG A 11 11.76 18.40 -2.15
C ARG A 11 12.12 17.07 -1.51
N LYS A 12 11.16 16.40 -0.87
CA LYS A 12 11.34 15.05 -0.34
C LYS A 12 11.50 14.00 -1.45
N PHE A 13 11.03 14.29 -2.66
CA PHE A 13 11.02 13.35 -3.77
C PHE A 13 11.65 13.95 -5.03
N ASN A 14 12.52 13.19 -5.69
CA ASN A 14 13.04 13.54 -7.01
C ASN A 14 11.98 13.27 -8.09
N GLN A 15 11.23 12.18 -7.91
CA GLN A 15 10.13 11.70 -8.71
C GLN A 15 9.01 11.22 -7.77
N LEU A 16 7.79 11.60 -8.09
CA LEU A 16 6.61 11.04 -7.44
C LEU A 16 5.74 10.37 -8.50
N ASN A 17 5.32 9.14 -8.23
CA ASN A 17 4.42 8.40 -9.09
C ASN A 17 3.09 8.15 -8.38
N ILE A 18 2.08 7.78 -9.16
CA ILE A 18 0.74 7.45 -8.68
C ILE A 18 0.19 6.26 -9.47
N ALA A 19 -0.58 5.42 -8.79
CA ALA A 19 -1.35 4.35 -9.41
C ALA A 19 -2.72 4.27 -8.74
N GLY A 20 -3.75 3.95 -9.52
CA GLY A 20 -5.10 3.80 -8.98
C GLY A 20 -6.08 3.29 -10.01
N ASP A 21 -7.37 3.37 -9.68
CA ASP A 21 -8.45 2.87 -10.53
C ASP A 21 -8.40 3.47 -11.95
N PHE A 22 -8.03 4.74 -12.06
CA PHE A 22 -7.91 5.47 -13.33
C PHE A 22 -6.73 5.04 -14.22
N THR A 23 -5.75 4.30 -13.69
CA THR A 23 -4.65 3.71 -14.48
C THR A 23 -4.72 2.20 -14.57
N GLY A 24 -5.77 1.57 -14.02
CA GLY A 24 -5.79 0.14 -13.77
C GLY A 24 -4.58 -0.30 -12.94
N TRP A 25 -4.24 0.49 -11.93
CA TRP A 25 -3.11 0.28 -11.02
C TRP A 25 -1.72 0.24 -11.68
N LYS A 26 -1.59 0.74 -12.92
CA LYS A 26 -0.27 0.99 -13.54
C LYS A 26 0.38 2.25 -12.97
N ILE A 27 1.67 2.15 -12.65
CA ILE A 27 2.48 3.26 -12.12
C ILE A 27 2.63 4.34 -13.20
N THR A 28 2.21 5.56 -12.86
CA THR A 28 2.25 6.72 -13.76
C THR A 28 2.99 7.88 -13.07
N PRO A 29 3.94 8.54 -13.74
CA PRO A 29 4.66 9.66 -13.14
C PRO A 29 3.76 10.90 -12.98
N MET A 30 3.82 11.53 -11.82
CA MET A 30 3.20 12.83 -11.56
C MET A 30 4.10 13.96 -12.08
N LYS A 31 3.50 15.13 -12.32
CA LYS A 31 4.21 16.33 -12.79
C LYS A 31 4.25 17.37 -11.68
N LYS A 32 5.37 18.07 -11.51
CA LYS A 32 5.41 19.24 -10.62
C LYS A 32 4.53 20.35 -11.19
N ASP A 33 3.79 21.04 -10.32
CA ASP A 33 3.00 22.19 -10.73
C ASP A 33 3.94 23.30 -11.23
N PRO A 34 3.78 23.80 -12.47
CA PRO A 34 4.66 24.82 -13.04
C PRO A 34 4.59 26.16 -12.28
N LYS A 35 3.49 26.43 -11.57
CA LYS A 35 3.33 27.64 -10.76
C LYS A 35 3.89 27.46 -9.34
N ASN A 36 3.85 26.24 -8.83
CA ASN A 36 4.34 25.90 -7.50
C ASN A 36 5.14 24.59 -7.55
N GLN A 37 6.47 24.71 -7.65
CA GLN A 37 7.35 23.55 -7.73
C GLN A 37 7.36 22.69 -6.46
N ASP A 38 6.80 23.18 -5.35
CA ASP A 38 6.66 22.42 -4.11
C ASP A 38 5.47 21.45 -4.11
N ARG A 39 4.72 21.34 -5.23
CA ARG A 39 3.56 20.44 -5.36
C ARG A 39 3.65 19.53 -6.57
N TRP A 40 3.09 18.33 -6.43
CA TRP A 40 2.90 17.40 -7.54
C TRP A 40 1.43 17.32 -7.93
N GLU A 41 1.15 17.22 -9.23
CA GLU A 41 -0.20 17.03 -9.76
C GLU A 41 -0.25 15.97 -10.86
N ILE A 42 -1.39 15.29 -10.94
CA ILE A 42 -1.81 14.52 -12.11
C ILE A 42 -3.22 14.96 -12.52
N GLN A 43 -3.42 15.01 -13.83
CA GLN A 43 -4.66 15.40 -14.48
C GLN A 43 -5.32 14.14 -15.04
N ILE A 44 -6.56 13.87 -14.61
CA ILE A 44 -7.28 12.65 -14.94
C ILE A 44 -8.55 13.02 -15.71
N ASN A 45 -8.72 12.41 -16.86
CA ASN A 45 -9.93 12.56 -17.67
C ASN A 45 -11.00 11.59 -17.15
N GLU A 46 -12.16 12.13 -16.80
CA GLU A 46 -13.29 11.32 -16.32
C GLU A 46 -13.85 10.41 -17.41
N ALA A 47 -13.61 10.73 -18.68
CA ALA A 47 -14.01 9.88 -19.80
C ALA A 47 -13.24 8.54 -19.83
N ASP A 48 -12.05 8.47 -19.21
CA ASP A 48 -11.23 7.26 -19.15
C ASP A 48 -11.65 6.32 -18.02
N LEU A 49 -12.58 6.78 -17.17
CA LEU A 49 -13.08 6.03 -16.04
C LEU A 49 -14.31 5.18 -16.43
N PRO A 50 -14.47 3.99 -15.82
CA PRO A 50 -15.69 3.20 -15.99
C PRO A 50 -16.95 4.02 -15.68
N GLN A 51 -18.01 3.82 -16.48
CA GLN A 51 -19.28 4.52 -16.24
C GLN A 51 -19.87 4.15 -14.88
N GLY A 52 -20.56 5.12 -14.27
CA GLY A 52 -21.25 4.89 -12.99
C GLY A 52 -20.38 4.99 -11.73
N ILE A 53 -19.05 5.04 -11.84
CA ILE A 53 -18.22 5.21 -10.65
C ILE A 53 -18.40 6.60 -10.02
N ASN A 54 -18.38 6.64 -8.69
CA ASN A 54 -18.56 7.82 -7.85
C ASN A 54 -17.33 8.13 -6.98
N LYS A 55 -16.36 7.23 -6.94
CA LYS A 55 -15.10 7.37 -6.23
C LYS A 55 -14.00 6.63 -6.98
N VAL A 56 -12.75 7.02 -6.74
CA VAL A 56 -11.55 6.34 -7.23
C VAL A 56 -10.58 6.12 -6.08
N HIS A 57 -9.96 4.96 -6.06
CA HIS A 57 -8.90 4.59 -5.14
C HIS A 57 -7.55 4.79 -5.82
N PHE A 58 -6.54 5.17 -5.03
CA PHE A 58 -5.19 5.36 -5.50
C PHE A 58 -4.16 5.31 -4.37
N LYS A 59 -2.90 5.18 -4.75
CA LYS A 59 -1.73 5.30 -3.89
C LYS A 59 -0.63 6.10 -4.58
N PHE A 60 0.20 6.73 -3.77
CA PHE A 60 1.45 7.35 -4.21
C PHE A 60 2.59 6.35 -4.12
N ILE A 61 3.59 6.54 -4.99
CA ILE A 61 4.80 5.73 -5.02
C ILE A 61 6.01 6.67 -5.06
N ASP A 62 6.90 6.55 -4.08
CA ASP A 62 8.09 7.39 -3.95
C ASP A 62 9.24 6.95 -4.89
N ASP A 63 10.38 7.64 -4.79
CA ASP A 63 11.60 7.34 -5.56
C ASP A 63 12.14 5.92 -5.37
N ASN A 64 11.87 5.31 -4.22
CA ASN A 64 12.37 3.98 -3.86
C ASN A 64 11.36 2.88 -4.23
N GLY A 65 10.22 3.24 -4.81
CA GLY A 65 9.14 2.30 -5.11
C GLY A 65 8.27 1.96 -3.90
N ASN A 66 8.35 2.72 -2.80
CA ASN A 66 7.49 2.51 -1.63
C ASN A 66 6.09 3.03 -1.92
N TRP A 67 5.10 2.20 -1.66
CA TRP A 67 3.69 2.56 -1.79
C TRP A 67 3.20 3.19 -0.49
N PHE A 68 2.55 4.35 -0.58
CA PHE A 68 2.03 5.05 0.59
C PHE A 68 0.74 5.81 0.30
N THR A 69 0.02 6.10 1.37
CA THR A 69 -1.17 6.95 1.37
C THR A 69 -0.83 8.33 1.93
N ASP A 70 -1.54 9.35 1.47
CA ASP A 70 -1.48 10.70 2.01
C ASP A 70 -2.56 10.88 3.09
N GLU A 71 -2.22 11.53 4.20
CA GLU A 71 -3.13 11.81 5.31
C GLU A 71 -4.18 12.87 4.98
N GLU A 72 -3.94 13.70 3.97
CA GLU A 72 -4.88 14.76 3.55
C GLU A 72 -6.05 14.23 2.72
N TYR A 73 -5.96 12.98 2.27
CA TYR A 73 -7.03 12.32 1.54
C TYR A 73 -7.81 11.36 2.43
N PRO A 74 -9.13 11.21 2.21
CA PRO A 74 -9.89 10.11 2.77
C PRO A 74 -9.22 8.77 2.43
N LYS A 75 -9.33 7.81 3.34
CA LYS A 75 -8.74 6.47 3.20
C LYS A 75 -9.80 5.39 3.34
N GLU A 76 -9.59 4.27 2.66
CA GLU A 76 -10.46 3.11 2.73
C GLU A 76 -9.62 1.84 2.64
N VAL A 77 -10.02 0.82 3.40
CA VAL A 77 -9.39 -0.50 3.39
C VAL A 77 -10.21 -1.43 2.51
N ASP A 78 -9.56 -2.11 1.57
CA ASP A 78 -10.21 -3.06 0.67
C ASP A 78 -10.30 -4.48 1.26
N GLU A 79 -10.88 -5.41 0.50
CA GLU A 79 -11.07 -6.82 0.90
C GLU A 79 -9.75 -7.57 1.17
N HIS A 80 -8.62 -7.01 0.74
CA HIS A 80 -7.28 -7.57 0.90
C HIS A 80 -6.46 -6.84 1.97
N ASP A 81 -7.11 -6.03 2.81
CA ASP A 81 -6.49 -5.25 3.87
C ASP A 81 -5.49 -4.18 3.35
N ASN A 82 -5.66 -3.72 2.10
CA ASN A 82 -4.89 -2.59 1.60
C ASN A 82 -5.60 -1.28 1.92
N GLU A 83 -4.95 -0.42 2.71
CA GLU A 83 -5.39 0.96 2.87
C GLU A 83 -5.05 1.79 1.63
N ASN A 84 -6.04 2.40 0.99
CA ASN A 84 -5.88 3.23 -0.21
C ASN A 84 -6.41 4.65 0.03
N ASN A 85 -5.86 5.66 -0.66
CA ASN A 85 -6.49 6.98 -0.71
C ASN A 85 -7.73 6.95 -1.61
N VAL A 86 -8.73 7.75 -1.27
CA VAL A 86 -10.01 7.83 -1.96
C VAL A 86 -10.30 9.26 -2.39
N LYS A 87 -10.71 9.42 -3.66
CA LYS A 87 -11.24 10.69 -4.16
C LYS A 87 -12.66 10.50 -4.66
N MET A 88 -13.59 11.26 -4.06
CA MET A 88 -14.98 11.30 -4.49
C MET A 88 -15.13 12.09 -5.79
N LEU A 89 -15.84 11.52 -6.75
CA LEU A 89 -16.23 12.15 -8.01
C LEU A 89 -17.65 12.71 -7.84
N ILE A 90 -17.74 13.97 -7.41
CA ILE A 90 -19.02 14.65 -7.36
C ILE A 90 -19.42 14.93 -8.81
N LYS A 91 -20.26 14.05 -9.37
CA LYS A 91 -20.99 14.37 -10.59
C LYS A 91 -21.97 15.45 -10.17
N GLU A 92 -21.68 16.69 -10.52
CA GLU A 92 -22.69 17.74 -10.58
C GLU A 92 -23.74 17.27 -11.59
N LYS A 93 -24.65 16.41 -11.15
CA LYS A 93 -25.90 16.18 -11.86
C LYS A 93 -26.52 17.55 -11.96
N GLU A 94 -26.64 18.03 -13.20
CA GLU A 94 -27.37 19.21 -13.63
C GLU A 94 -28.24 19.76 -12.50
N LYS A 95 -27.77 20.85 -11.88
CA LYS A 95 -28.61 21.75 -11.08
C LYS A 95 -29.61 22.44 -12.01
N GLU A 96 -30.47 21.68 -12.67
CA GLU A 96 -31.77 22.13 -13.15
C GLU A 96 -32.86 21.53 -12.26
N SER A 97 -32.77 21.78 -10.95
CA SER A 97 -33.96 21.93 -10.12
C SER A 97 -33.59 22.57 -8.78
N GLY A 98 -33.92 23.85 -8.64
CA GLY A 98 -34.22 24.48 -7.36
C GLY A 98 -33.05 24.83 -6.44
N ASN A 99 -32.64 26.10 -6.49
CA ASN A 99 -32.20 26.92 -5.35
C ASN A 99 -31.67 26.18 -4.11
N ASN A 100 -30.34 26.12 -3.97
CA ASN A 100 -29.72 26.81 -2.84
C ASN A 100 -28.23 27.03 -3.10
N SER A 101 -27.87 28.27 -3.42
CA SER A 101 -26.50 28.74 -3.37
C SER A 101 -26.17 28.98 -1.90
N ILE A 102 -25.41 28.07 -1.29
CA ILE A 102 -24.71 28.39 -0.04
C ILE A 102 -23.39 29.06 -0.46
N SER A 103 -23.47 30.38 -0.58
CA SER A 103 -22.34 31.26 -0.36
C SER A 103 -22.01 31.19 1.14
N ASN A 104 -20.87 30.61 1.48
CA ASN A 104 -20.23 30.85 2.76
C ASN A 104 -19.73 32.29 2.78
N GLU A 105 -20.47 33.18 3.42
CA GLU A 105 -19.98 34.36 4.13
C GLU A 105 -21.16 35.04 4.83
N GLY A 106 -21.11 35.09 6.16
CA GLY A 106 -21.91 36.03 6.97
C GLY A 106 -23.15 35.46 7.63
N ASP A 107 -22.97 34.99 8.86
CA ASP A 107 -23.81 35.33 10.02
C ASP A 107 -25.34 35.26 9.82
N THR A 108 -25.92 34.11 10.13
CA THR A 108 -27.34 34.04 10.51
C THR A 108 -27.49 33.03 11.63
N VAL A 109 -27.73 33.54 12.83
CA VAL A 109 -28.13 32.79 14.02
C VAL A 109 -29.49 32.14 13.71
N ILE A 110 -29.50 30.83 13.49
CA ILE A 110 -30.72 30.03 13.44
C ILE A 110 -30.75 29.23 14.74
N ASP A 111 -31.63 29.65 15.63
CA ASP A 111 -32.02 28.96 16.86
C ASP A 111 -32.95 27.81 16.45
N GLU A 112 -32.35 26.66 16.11
CA GLU A 112 -33.07 25.40 15.91
C GLU A 112 -32.82 24.50 17.13
N GLU A 113 -33.83 24.47 17.98
CA GLU A 113 -34.02 23.54 19.11
C GLU A 113 -34.07 22.11 18.53
N LEU A 114 -32.90 21.46 18.43
CA LEU A 114 -32.76 20.06 18.07
C LEU A 114 -33.06 19.22 19.31
N ASP A 115 -34.22 18.56 19.31
CA ASP A 115 -34.55 17.49 20.24
C ASP A 115 -33.52 16.35 20.08
N ASP A 116 -32.54 16.35 20.98
CA ASP A 116 -31.47 15.35 21.11
C ASP A 116 -32.03 14.06 21.74
N GLU A 117 -32.78 13.28 20.97
CA GLU A 117 -32.97 11.86 21.26
C GLU A 117 -31.82 11.07 20.64
N GLY A 118 -30.65 11.19 21.29
CA GLY A 118 -29.50 10.35 21.01
C GLY A 118 -29.86 8.85 21.08
N PRO A 119 -29.16 7.99 20.32
CA PRO A 119 -29.44 6.56 20.30
C PRO A 119 -29.24 5.95 21.69
N VAL A 120 -30.30 5.37 22.24
CA VAL A 120 -30.25 4.58 23.47
C VAL A 120 -29.31 3.40 23.25
N SER A 121 -28.11 3.50 23.82
CA SER A 121 -27.12 2.43 23.76
C SER A 121 -27.68 1.22 24.52
N PRO A 122 -27.74 0.03 23.90
CA PRO A 122 -28.17 -1.17 24.61
C PRO A 122 -27.17 -1.47 25.73
N ALA A 123 -27.67 -1.60 26.95
CA ALA A 123 -26.85 -1.96 28.10
C ALA A 123 -26.19 -3.34 27.87
N PRO A 124 -24.87 -3.50 28.09
CA PRO A 124 -24.22 -4.79 27.95
C PRO A 124 -24.72 -5.76 29.04
N SER A 125 -25.34 -6.87 28.61
CA SER A 125 -25.72 -7.97 29.50
C SER A 125 -24.53 -8.90 29.74
N LEU A 126 -23.91 -8.77 30.90
CA LEU A 126 -22.89 -9.69 31.42
C LEU A 126 -23.57 -11.00 31.86
N ASN A 127 -23.67 -11.98 30.96
CA ASN A 127 -24.00 -13.36 31.32
C ASN A 127 -22.75 -14.05 31.87
N ALA A 128 -22.48 -13.84 33.16
CA ALA A 128 -21.53 -14.62 33.93
C ALA A 128 -22.14 -15.97 34.32
N ASN A 129 -22.10 -16.94 33.40
CA ASN A 129 -22.29 -18.34 33.78
C ASN A 129 -20.94 -18.91 34.23
N ASN A 130 -20.82 -18.99 35.55
CA ASN A 130 -19.76 -19.67 36.27
C ASN A 130 -19.68 -21.16 35.93
N THR A 131 -18.46 -21.68 36.14
CA THR A 131 -18.10 -23.05 36.53
C THR A 131 -18.05 -24.09 35.40
N THR A 132 -16.84 -24.56 35.06
CA THR A 132 -16.27 -25.76 35.71
C THR A 132 -14.77 -25.85 35.47
N SER A 133 -14.03 -25.91 36.58
CA SER A 133 -12.61 -26.27 36.67
C SER A 133 -12.42 -27.75 36.35
N THR A 134 -11.46 -28.06 35.48
CA THR A 134 -10.68 -29.32 35.38
C THR A 134 -9.64 -29.08 34.27
N ASN A 135 -8.41 -29.55 34.25
CA ASN A 135 -7.53 -30.25 35.17
C ASN A 135 -6.12 -29.95 34.64
N TYR A 136 -5.17 -29.67 35.53
CA TYR A 136 -3.76 -29.81 35.21
C TYR A 136 -3.49 -31.31 35.02
N ASN A 137 -3.13 -31.73 33.80
CA ASN A 137 -2.40 -32.96 33.59
C ASN A 137 -1.04 -32.57 33.02
N ASP A 138 -0.03 -32.69 33.87
CA ASP A 138 1.32 -33.08 33.47
C ASP A 138 1.22 -34.42 32.73
N ASP A 139 1.66 -34.45 31.47
CA ASP A 139 2.05 -35.66 30.74
C ASP A 139 2.93 -35.19 29.58
N ASP A 140 4.24 -35.13 29.83
CA ASP A 140 5.21 -36.16 29.46
C ASP A 140 5.39 -36.31 27.95
N GLY A 141 6.66 -36.40 27.57
CA GLY A 141 7.15 -36.12 26.24
C GLY A 141 6.53 -36.99 25.16
N ASN A 142 6.34 -36.41 23.98
CA ASN A 142 6.64 -37.16 22.78
C ASN A 142 7.16 -36.28 21.66
N ASP A 143 8.44 -36.52 21.40
CA ASP A 143 9.13 -36.44 20.12
C ASP A 143 8.18 -36.30 18.92
N THR A 144 8.22 -35.15 18.24
CA THR A 144 7.63 -35.04 16.90
C THR A 144 8.75 -34.74 15.91
N GLU A 145 9.20 -35.84 15.34
CA GLU A 145 10.10 -36.01 14.22
C GLU A 145 9.76 -35.04 13.07
N ILE A 146 10.67 -34.11 12.79
CA ILE A 146 10.59 -33.18 11.66
C ILE A 146 10.78 -33.99 10.38
N GLN A 147 9.67 -34.30 9.71
CA GLN A 147 9.70 -34.83 8.35
C GLN A 147 10.24 -33.75 7.39
N LYS A 148 11.47 -34.00 6.93
CA LYS A 148 12.08 -33.34 5.77
C LYS A 148 11.22 -33.63 4.54
N ASN A 149 10.42 -32.65 4.11
CA ASN A 149 9.86 -32.66 2.76
C ASN A 149 10.98 -32.37 1.76
N VAL A 150 11.40 -33.45 1.10
CA VAL A 150 12.17 -33.46 -0.14
C VAL A 150 11.28 -32.84 -1.23
N LEU A 151 11.64 -31.65 -1.70
CA LEU A 151 11.07 -31.09 -2.91
C LEU A 151 11.92 -31.58 -4.09
N GLU A 152 11.48 -32.68 -4.72
CA GLU A 152 11.89 -33.08 -6.05
C GLU A 152 11.48 -31.98 -7.03
N LYS A 153 12.48 -31.32 -7.61
CA LYS A 153 12.29 -30.42 -8.75
C LYS A 153 12.43 -31.27 -10.00
N GLU A 154 11.30 -31.73 -10.53
CA GLU A 154 11.21 -32.22 -11.91
C GLU A 154 11.73 -31.13 -12.85
N SER A 155 12.75 -31.51 -13.62
CA SER A 155 13.24 -30.74 -14.75
C SER A 155 12.45 -31.22 -15.96
N VAL A 156 11.53 -30.38 -16.44
CA VAL A 156 10.91 -30.56 -17.74
C VAL A 156 11.94 -30.14 -18.78
N GLN A 157 12.44 -31.15 -19.48
CA GLN A 157 13.21 -31.08 -20.70
C GLN A 157 12.19 -31.18 -21.83
N ASP A 158 11.95 -30.08 -22.55
CA ASP A 158 11.36 -30.13 -23.89
C ASP A 158 12.37 -29.48 -24.84
N ASP A 159 13.12 -30.37 -25.46
CA ASP A 159 13.81 -30.17 -26.72
C ASP A 159 12.74 -30.03 -27.82
N ASP A 160 12.73 -28.91 -28.57
CA ASP A 160 12.46 -29.03 -30.01
C ASP A 160 13.24 -27.98 -30.80
N ASP A 161 14.24 -28.52 -31.50
CA ASP A 161 14.98 -27.93 -32.59
C ASP A 161 14.03 -27.54 -33.75
N SER A 162 14.27 -26.38 -34.37
CA SER A 162 14.55 -26.32 -35.83
C SER A 162 14.68 -24.89 -36.35
N ASN A 163 15.93 -24.52 -36.64
CA ASN A 163 16.42 -24.16 -37.97
C ASN A 163 15.42 -23.55 -38.99
N ASN A 164 15.71 -22.35 -39.50
CA ASN A 164 16.55 -22.21 -40.71
C ASN A 164 16.45 -20.79 -41.34
N SER A 165 17.62 -20.34 -41.84
CA SER A 165 17.81 -19.60 -43.09
C SER A 165 18.06 -18.08 -43.07
N LYS A 166 19.37 -17.77 -43.08
CA LYS A 166 20.10 -16.97 -44.09
C LYS A 166 19.52 -15.61 -44.51
N ASN A 167 20.29 -14.56 -44.25
CA ASN A 167 20.87 -13.80 -45.35
C ASN A 167 22.26 -13.24 -44.99
N LEU A 168 23.18 -13.46 -45.93
CA LEU A 168 24.59 -13.07 -45.98
C LEU A 168 24.73 -11.76 -46.78
N GLU A 169 25.94 -11.19 -46.73
CA GLU A 169 26.47 -10.04 -47.50
C GLU A 169 26.20 -8.68 -46.82
N ASP A 170 27.18 -7.83 -46.52
CA ASP A 170 28.53 -7.69 -47.05
C ASP A 170 29.44 -6.94 -46.04
N SER A 171 30.73 -7.22 -46.11
CA SER A 171 31.82 -6.67 -45.29
C SER A 171 32.27 -5.29 -45.82
N PRO A 172 33.08 -4.47 -45.11
CA PRO A 172 34.51 -4.80 -44.91
C PRO A 172 35.17 -4.34 -43.58
N ASP A 173 36.13 -5.18 -43.16
CA ASP A 173 37.46 -4.90 -42.59
C ASP A 173 37.68 -3.64 -41.77
N ILE A 174 37.79 -3.76 -40.42
CA ILE A 174 38.74 -2.98 -39.60
C ILE A 174 39.26 -3.82 -38.41
N ASP A 175 40.56 -4.07 -38.47
CA ASP A 175 41.60 -4.31 -37.46
C ASP A 175 41.43 -5.26 -36.26
N GLU A 176 42.33 -6.24 -36.31
CA GLU A 176 42.84 -7.16 -35.33
C GLU A 176 43.61 -6.42 -34.21
N SER A 177 43.12 -6.49 -32.96
CA SER A 177 43.98 -6.33 -31.80
C SER A 177 43.52 -7.20 -30.63
N THR A 178 44.39 -8.16 -30.35
CA THR A 178 44.42 -9.12 -29.25
C THR A 178 44.33 -8.51 -27.85
N ALA A 179 43.43 -9.04 -27.00
CA ALA A 179 43.65 -9.15 -25.54
C ALA A 179 42.61 -10.08 -24.87
N THR A 180 43.09 -11.27 -24.49
CA THR A 180 42.84 -12.10 -23.30
C THR A 180 41.56 -11.93 -22.44
N PRO A 181 40.82 -13.01 -22.14
CA PRO A 181 39.72 -13.00 -21.16
C PRO A 181 40.24 -13.19 -19.71
N PRO A 182 39.80 -12.39 -18.72
CA PRO A 182 40.00 -12.72 -17.32
C PRO A 182 38.89 -13.62 -16.78
N ALA A 183 39.37 -14.58 -15.98
CA ALA A 183 38.68 -15.61 -15.25
C ALA A 183 37.51 -15.16 -14.37
N SER A 184 36.56 -16.09 -14.27
CA SER A 184 35.63 -16.37 -13.17
C SER A 184 35.93 -15.68 -11.83
N SER A 185 34.92 -15.04 -11.26
CA SER A 185 34.86 -14.75 -9.83
C SER A 185 33.47 -15.10 -9.32
N ASP A 186 33.38 -16.27 -8.70
CA ASP A 186 32.30 -16.67 -7.81
C ASP A 186 32.17 -15.64 -6.68
N SER A 187 31.03 -14.96 -6.63
CA SER A 187 30.64 -14.11 -5.51
C SER A 187 29.49 -14.77 -4.77
N ASN A 188 29.82 -15.66 -3.82
CA ASN A 188 28.89 -16.06 -2.77
C ASN A 188 28.73 -14.87 -1.80
N ALA A 189 27.70 -14.06 -2.02
CA ALA A 189 27.25 -13.06 -1.06
C ALA A 189 26.65 -13.77 0.16
N VAL A 190 27.42 -13.84 1.24
CA VAL A 190 26.92 -14.18 2.58
C VAL A 190 26.01 -13.02 3.02
N ILE A 191 24.70 -13.23 2.93
CA ILE A 191 23.70 -12.35 3.53
C ILE A 191 23.86 -12.48 5.05
N LYS A 192 24.55 -11.51 5.66
CA LYS A 192 24.56 -11.36 7.11
C LYS A 192 23.23 -10.74 7.52
N ASN A 193 22.40 -11.53 8.20
CA ASN A 193 21.13 -11.13 8.79
C ASN A 193 21.35 -10.19 9.99
N GLU A 194 21.90 -8.99 9.78
CA GLU A 194 22.13 -7.99 10.84
C GLU A 194 20.85 -7.20 11.21
N GLU A 195 19.77 -7.31 10.44
CA GLU A 195 18.53 -6.56 10.72
C GLU A 195 17.66 -7.16 11.83
N THR A 196 17.82 -8.44 12.20
CA THR A 196 16.91 -9.08 13.18
C THR A 196 17.12 -8.59 14.62
N ASP A 197 18.29 -8.03 14.94
CA ASP A 197 18.61 -7.59 16.30
C ASP A 197 17.98 -6.23 16.64
N ALA A 198 17.79 -5.35 15.64
CA ALA A 198 17.13 -4.06 15.83
C ALA A 198 15.65 -4.22 16.20
N TYR A 199 14.95 -5.17 15.56
CA TYR A 199 13.54 -5.44 15.84
C TYR A 199 13.31 -6.01 17.24
N ARG A 200 14.25 -6.82 17.76
CA ARG A 200 14.15 -7.38 19.12
C ARG A 200 14.18 -6.29 20.21
N GLY A 201 15.00 -5.26 20.02
CA GLY A 201 15.08 -4.14 20.98
C GLY A 201 13.80 -3.30 21.03
N ILE A 202 13.23 -3.00 19.87
CA ILE A 202 11.98 -2.21 19.77
C ILE A 202 10.81 -2.99 20.37
N LEU A 203 10.68 -4.27 20.04
CA LEU A 203 9.59 -5.12 20.54
C LEU A 203 9.62 -5.25 22.07
N ALA A 204 10.81 -5.46 22.65
CA ALA A 204 10.99 -5.51 24.10
C ALA A 204 10.59 -4.20 24.80
N THR A 205 10.87 -3.07 24.16
CA THR A 205 10.50 -1.73 24.67
C THR A 205 8.98 -1.53 24.68
N ILE A 206 8.29 -1.95 23.61
CA ILE A 206 6.83 -1.88 23.49
C ILE A 206 6.16 -2.77 24.55
N ILE A 207 6.64 -4.01 24.73
CA ILE A 207 6.11 -4.94 25.73
C ILE A 207 6.25 -4.37 27.15
N ALA A 208 7.41 -3.78 27.48
CA ALA A 208 7.65 -3.18 28.80
C ALA A 208 6.73 -1.98 29.06
N PHE A 209 6.42 -1.17 28.04
CA PHE A 209 5.49 -0.05 28.16
C PHE A 209 4.09 -0.52 28.55
N PHE A 210 3.54 -1.53 27.86
CA PHE A 210 2.21 -2.05 28.17
C PHE A 210 2.15 -2.79 29.51
N ALA A 211 3.19 -3.56 29.84
CA ALA A 211 3.28 -4.20 31.15
C ALA A 211 3.21 -3.15 32.28
N ARG A 212 3.88 -2.01 32.12
CA ARG A 212 3.85 -0.91 33.10
C ARG A 212 2.51 -0.16 33.12
N LEU A 213 1.85 -0.01 31.97
CA LEU A 213 0.56 0.66 31.86
C LEU A 213 -0.56 -0.12 32.56
N PHE A 214 -0.52 -1.45 32.51
CA PHE A 214 -1.57 -2.32 33.06
C PHE A 214 -1.21 -2.95 34.41
N SER A 215 0.03 -2.85 34.89
CA SER A 215 0.42 -3.31 36.24
C SER A 215 0.16 -2.28 37.33
N ALA A 216 -0.33 -1.08 37.00
CA ALA A 216 -0.75 -0.13 38.02
C ALA A 216 -2.07 -0.63 38.65
N PRO A 217 -2.09 -0.97 39.95
CA PRO A 217 -3.34 -1.29 40.62
C PRO A 217 -4.20 -0.02 40.58
N PHE A 218 -5.42 -0.13 40.03
CA PHE A 218 -6.46 0.86 40.21
C PHE A 218 -6.76 0.92 41.71
N GLY A 219 -6.10 1.86 42.39
CA GLY A 219 -6.33 2.23 43.78
C GLY A 219 -7.10 3.53 43.86
#